data_AF-A0A848M4L3-F1
#
_entry.id   AF-A0A848M4L3-F1
#
_cell.length_a   1.000
_cell.length_b   1.000
_cell.length_c   1.000
_cell.angle_alpha   90.00
_cell.angle_beta   90.00
_cell.angle_gamma   90.00
#
_symmetry.space_group_name_H-M   'P 1'
#
loop_
_entity.id
_entity.type
_entity.pdbx_description
1 polymer ?
#
loop_
_entity_poly.entity_id
_entity_poly.type
_entity_poly.pdbx_seq_one_letter_code
_entity_poly.pdbx_strand_id
1 'polypeptide(L)'
;MKELIFIKVGSSTYIAILLLVAITLMLGGCQQVKETNLDDNYRVVHNSEDQAIIDMAKATATKHLKDEYALEVEITGEKLLPAYVTTEVIFEGNVVGNKEQSFNIFINYNKNEISELGMSPELIAAIRAKGYEPFDNR
;
A
#
# COMPACT_ATOMS: atom_id res chain seq x y z
N MET A 1 -32.28 -26.02 27.06
CA MET A 1 -31.42 -25.34 28.05
C MET A 1 -30.05 -25.98 27.96
N LYS A 2 -29.05 -25.28 27.39
CA LYS A 2 -27.65 -25.75 27.34
C LYS A 2 -26.86 -24.84 28.26
N GLU A 3 -26.27 -25.41 29.30
CA GLU A 3 -25.43 -24.68 30.23
C GLU A 3 -24.14 -24.21 29.54
N LEU A 4 -23.85 -22.91 29.68
CA LEU A 4 -22.57 -22.34 29.30
C LEU A 4 -21.58 -22.61 30.44
N ILE A 5 -20.54 -23.40 30.12
CA ILE A 5 -19.37 -23.55 30.97
C ILE A 5 -18.55 -22.26 30.86
N PHE A 6 -18.61 -21.41 31.89
CA PHE A 6 -17.71 -20.27 32.04
C PHE A 6 -16.35 -20.76 32.54
N ILE A 7 -15.40 -20.92 31.62
CA ILE A 7 -14.00 -21.15 31.97
C ILE A 7 -13.44 -19.82 32.52
N LYS A 8 -13.20 -19.78 33.84
CA LYS A 8 -12.50 -18.68 34.52
C LYS A 8 -11.01 -18.74 34.14
N VAL A 9 -10.64 -18.12 33.02
CA VAL A 9 -9.24 -18.02 32.59
C VAL A 9 -8.57 -16.86 33.34
N GLY A 10 -7.53 -17.16 34.13
CA GLY A 10 -6.77 -16.15 34.88
C GLY A 10 -6.02 -15.18 33.95
N SER A 11 -5.88 -13.92 34.37
CA SER A 11 -5.29 -12.86 33.52
C SER A 11 -3.88 -13.18 33.01
N SER A 12 -3.11 -13.96 33.77
CA SER A 12 -1.75 -14.36 33.42
C SER A 12 -1.69 -15.33 32.23
N THR A 13 -2.67 -16.22 32.09
CA THR A 13 -2.74 -17.16 30.95
C THR A 13 -3.20 -16.51 29.65
N TYR A 14 -3.96 -15.40 29.73
CA TYR A 14 -4.44 -14.68 28.54
C TYR A 14 -3.29 -13.95 27.81
N ILE A 15 -2.34 -13.40 28.58
CA ILE A 15 -1.16 -12.72 28.04
C ILE A 15 -0.24 -13.71 27.31
N ALA A 16 -0.09 -14.94 27.84
CA ALA A 16 0.71 -15.98 27.20
C ALA A 16 0.11 -16.46 25.86
N ILE A 17 -1.22 -16.55 25.77
CA ILE A 17 -1.91 -16.94 24.52
C ILE A 17 -1.81 -15.83 23.47
N LEU A 18 -1.97 -14.55 23.85
CA LEU A 18 -1.81 -13.41 22.94
C LEU A 18 -0.39 -13.33 22.36
N LEU A 19 0.64 -13.63 23.15
CA LEU A 19 2.03 -13.66 22.70
C LEU A 19 2.30 -14.79 21.68
N LEU A 20 1.67 -15.95 21.82
CA LEU A 20 1.82 -17.07 20.87
C LEU A 20 1.16 -16.79 19.51
N VAL A 21 0.00 -16.13 19.48
CA VAL A 21 -0.68 -15.76 18.22
C VAL A 21 0.14 -14.74 17.42
N ALA A 22 0.78 -13.77 18.09
CA ALA A 22 1.62 -12.76 17.44
C ALA A 22 2.83 -13.36 16.70
N ILE A 23 3.44 -14.43 17.24
CA ILE A 23 4.59 -15.10 16.61
C ILE A 23 4.19 -15.85 15.34
N THR A 24 3.01 -16.50 15.33
CA THR A 24 2.55 -17.23 14.14
C THR A 24 2.20 -16.34 12.95
N LEU A 25 1.88 -15.07 13.18
CA LEU A 25 1.62 -14.10 12.11
C LEU A 25 2.91 -13.59 11.44
N MET A 26 4.07 -13.70 12.10
CA MET A 26 5.36 -13.24 11.54
C MET A 26 6.11 -14.31 10.74
N LEU A 27 5.69 -15.58 10.80
CA LEU A 27 6.31 -16.69 10.03
C LEU A 27 5.57 -17.04 8.74
N GLY A 28 4.54 -16.26 8.37
CA GLY A 28 3.89 -16.34 7.06
C GLY A 28 4.77 -15.77 5.94
N GLY A 29 5.98 -16.31 5.77
CA GLY A 29 6.80 -16.05 4.60
C GLY A 29 6.07 -16.53 3.34
N CYS A 30 5.63 -15.59 2.51
CA CYS A 30 5.07 -15.89 1.19
C CYS A 30 6.10 -16.64 0.34
N GLN A 31 5.94 -17.95 0.21
CA GLN A 31 6.71 -18.76 -0.71
C GLN A 31 6.14 -18.56 -2.12
N GLN A 32 6.69 -17.60 -2.87
CA GLN A 32 6.30 -17.37 -4.26
C GLN A 32 6.95 -18.43 -5.16
N VAL A 33 6.12 -19.36 -5.64
CA VAL A 33 6.48 -20.36 -6.64
C VAL A 33 6.62 -19.67 -8.00
N LYS A 34 7.79 -19.85 -8.64
CA LYS A 34 8.01 -19.53 -10.05
C LYS A 34 7.24 -20.53 -10.90
N GLU A 35 6.41 -20.07 -11.82
CA GLU A 35 6.15 -20.81 -13.05
C GLU A 35 5.85 -19.84 -14.19
N THR A 36 6.66 -19.96 -15.24
CA THR A 36 6.57 -19.25 -16.52
C THR A 36 5.66 -20.03 -17.45
N ASN A 37 4.54 -19.46 -17.87
CA ASN A 37 3.86 -19.80 -19.12
C ASN A 37 3.30 -18.51 -19.72
N LEU A 38 3.73 -18.19 -20.94
CA LEU A 38 3.19 -17.08 -21.73
C LEU A 38 1.82 -17.50 -22.26
N ASP A 39 0.77 -16.86 -21.75
CA ASP A 39 -0.53 -16.72 -22.42
C ASP A 39 -1.21 -15.44 -21.88
N ASP A 40 -1.37 -14.43 -22.75
CA ASP A 40 -2.28 -13.26 -22.75
C ASP A 40 -2.95 -12.75 -21.45
N ASN A 41 -2.23 -12.72 -20.33
CA ASN A 41 -2.52 -11.95 -19.13
C ASN A 41 -1.19 -11.62 -18.43
N TYR A 42 -0.55 -10.53 -18.83
CA TYR A 42 0.81 -10.16 -18.43
C TYR A 42 0.89 -9.87 -16.92
N ARG A 43 1.09 -10.91 -16.11
CA ARG A 43 1.59 -10.78 -14.74
C ARG A 43 3.03 -10.28 -14.86
N VAL A 44 3.24 -9.00 -14.55
CA VAL A 44 4.59 -8.45 -14.44
C VAL A 44 5.26 -9.15 -13.25
N VAL A 45 6.14 -10.10 -13.53
CA VAL A 45 6.96 -10.74 -12.49
C VAL A 45 8.22 -9.92 -12.34
N HIS A 46 8.26 -9.11 -11.30
CA HIS A 46 9.44 -8.35 -10.92
C HIS A 46 10.50 -9.28 -10.31
N ASN A 47 11.77 -9.02 -10.61
CA ASN A 47 12.86 -9.67 -9.88
C ASN A 47 12.88 -9.16 -8.42
N SER A 48 13.69 -9.76 -7.55
CA SER A 48 13.72 -9.38 -6.12
C SER A 48 14.20 -7.94 -5.88
N GLU A 49 15.09 -7.42 -6.73
CA GLU A 49 15.59 -6.05 -6.63
C GLU A 49 14.50 -5.05 -7.07
N ASP A 50 13.85 -5.33 -8.20
CA ASP A 50 12.70 -4.56 -8.70
C ASP A 50 11.56 -4.54 -7.67
N GLN A 51 11.25 -5.67 -7.04
CA GLN A 51 10.21 -5.76 -6.03
C GLN A 51 10.56 -4.92 -4.79
N ALA A 52 11.82 -4.93 -4.34
CA ALA A 52 12.26 -4.11 -3.23
C ALA A 52 12.14 -2.61 -3.54
N ILE A 53 12.44 -2.20 -4.78
CA ILE A 53 12.23 -0.83 -5.26
C ILE A 53 10.74 -0.47 -5.21
N ILE A 54 9.87 -1.33 -5.72
CA ILE A 54 8.42 -1.12 -5.73
C ILE A 54 7.85 -1.02 -4.32
N ASP A 55 8.23 -1.93 -3.42
CA ASP A 55 7.72 -1.96 -2.04
C ASP A 55 8.11 -0.69 -1.27
N MET A 56 9.37 -0.25 -1.42
CA MET A 56 9.85 1.01 -0.85
C MET A 56 9.08 2.20 -1.42
N ALA A 57 8.96 2.28 -2.74
CA ALA A 57 8.28 3.39 -3.40
C ALA A 57 6.80 3.45 -3.02
N LYS A 58 6.15 2.30 -2.88
CA LYS A 58 4.75 2.17 -2.43
C LYS A 58 4.58 2.70 -1.00
N ALA A 59 5.49 2.35 -0.10
CA ALA A 59 5.48 2.87 1.27
C ALA A 59 5.60 4.40 1.30
N THR A 60 6.47 4.97 0.46
CA THR A 60 6.65 6.42 0.31
C THR A 60 5.39 7.09 -0.23
N ALA A 61 4.78 6.54 -1.27
CA ALA A 61 3.53 7.05 -1.84
C ALA A 61 2.39 7.08 -0.82
N THR A 62 2.14 5.95 -0.14
CA THR A 62 1.08 5.85 0.87
C THR A 62 1.33 6.77 2.05
N LYS A 63 2.60 6.88 2.50
CA LYS A 63 2.98 7.79 3.60
C LYS A 63 2.69 9.24 3.24
N HIS A 64 3.08 9.71 2.06
CA HIS A 64 2.84 11.10 1.67
C HIS A 64 1.35 11.45 1.60
N LEU A 65 0.54 10.61 0.95
CA LEU A 65 -0.90 10.85 0.83
C LEU A 65 -1.60 10.88 2.21
N LYS A 66 -1.11 10.07 3.14
CA LYS A 66 -1.57 10.09 4.53
C LYS A 66 -1.12 11.34 5.27
N ASP A 67 0.16 11.70 5.18
CA ASP A 67 0.74 12.79 5.98
C ASP A 67 0.27 14.17 5.50
N GLU A 68 0.20 14.39 4.18
CA GLU A 68 -0.16 15.70 3.61
C GLU A 68 -1.68 15.94 3.59
N TYR A 69 -2.47 14.90 3.34
CA TYR A 69 -3.91 15.05 3.04
C TYR A 69 -4.83 14.21 3.93
N ALA A 70 -4.27 13.49 4.92
CA ALA A 70 -5.01 12.57 5.77
C ALA A 70 -5.87 11.58 4.94
N LEU A 71 -5.27 11.01 3.90
CA LEU A 71 -5.92 10.02 3.03
C LEU A 71 -5.47 8.60 3.37
N GLU A 72 -6.46 7.71 3.47
CA GLU A 72 -6.23 6.27 3.40
C GLU A 72 -6.52 5.81 1.97
N VAL A 73 -5.56 5.11 1.36
CA VAL A 73 -5.57 4.82 -0.08
C VAL A 73 -5.34 3.35 -0.37
N GLU A 74 -5.88 2.93 -1.52
CA GLU A 74 -5.68 1.61 -2.12
C GLU A 74 -4.88 1.79 -3.41
N ILE A 75 -3.77 1.07 -3.54
CA ILE A 75 -2.99 1.01 -4.78
C ILE A 75 -3.63 -0.05 -5.68
N THR A 76 -4.08 0.36 -6.86
CA THR A 76 -4.79 -0.49 -7.83
C THR A 76 -3.92 -0.86 -9.02
N GLY A 77 -2.83 -0.13 -9.24
CA GLY A 77 -1.87 -0.39 -10.31
C GLY A 77 -0.47 0.05 -9.91
N GLU A 78 0.52 -0.66 -10.42
CA GLU A 78 1.93 -0.31 -10.27
C GLU A 78 2.67 -0.57 -11.59
N LYS A 79 3.64 0.29 -11.89
CA LYS A 79 4.45 0.18 -13.09
C LYS A 79 5.87 0.65 -12.81
N LEU A 80 6.81 -0.29 -12.86
CA LEU A 80 8.24 -0.02 -12.93
C LEU A 80 8.69 -0.13 -14.39
N LEU A 81 9.20 0.97 -14.93
CA LEU A 81 9.79 1.00 -16.26
C LEU A 81 11.29 0.64 -16.20
N PRO A 82 11.90 0.17 -17.31
CA PRO A 82 13.34 -0.07 -17.33
C PRO A 82 14.14 1.18 -16.94
N ALA A 83 15.21 1.00 -16.18
CA ALA A 83 15.99 2.10 -15.60
C ALA A 83 16.62 3.06 -16.63
N TYR A 84 16.75 2.65 -17.90
CA TYR A 84 17.21 3.54 -18.98
C TYR A 84 16.12 4.51 -19.47
N VAL A 85 14.84 4.30 -19.10
CA VAL A 85 13.70 5.15 -19.46
C VAL A 85 13.45 6.17 -18.36
N THR A 86 13.30 5.71 -17.12
CA THR A 86 13.06 6.56 -15.95
C THR A 86 13.56 5.87 -14.68
N THR A 87 13.72 6.66 -13.63
CA THR A 87 14.07 6.20 -12.28
C THR A 87 12.86 6.30 -11.34
N GLU A 88 11.68 6.08 -11.90
CA GLU A 88 10.40 6.27 -11.23
C GLU A 88 9.58 4.99 -11.20
N VAL A 89 8.88 4.79 -10.08
CA VAL A 89 7.76 3.85 -9.99
C VAL A 89 6.48 4.65 -10.08
N ILE A 90 5.59 4.23 -10.96
CA ILE A 90 4.27 4.85 -11.14
C ILE A 90 3.26 4.00 -10.38
N PHE A 91 2.47 4.63 -9.51
CA PHE A 91 1.34 4.00 -8.86
C PHE A 91 0.03 4.67 -9.26
N GLU A 92 -0.98 3.84 -9.48
CA GLU A 92 -2.37 4.25 -9.63
C GLU A 92 -3.15 3.77 -8.42
N GLY A 93 -4.14 4.55 -7.99
CA GLY A 93 -4.96 4.17 -6.86
C GLY A 93 -6.16 5.06 -6.65
N ASN A 94 -6.87 4.77 -5.57
CA ASN A 94 -8.02 5.54 -5.11
C ASN A 94 -8.08 5.61 -3.59
N VAL A 95 -8.87 6.53 -3.06
CA VAL A 95 -9.21 6.55 -1.64
C VAL A 95 -9.99 5.28 -1.28
N VAL A 96 -9.70 4.69 -0.12
CA VAL A 96 -10.39 3.48 0.37
C VAL A 96 -11.91 3.69 0.30
N GLY A 97 -12.59 2.78 -0.40
CA GLY A 97 -14.05 2.82 -0.54
C GLY A 97 -14.59 3.89 -1.51
N ASN A 98 -13.75 4.67 -2.18
CA ASN A 98 -14.19 5.65 -3.18
C ASN A 98 -13.31 5.65 -4.43
N LYS A 99 -13.74 4.92 -5.47
CA LYS A 99 -13.04 4.79 -6.76
C LYS A 99 -12.99 6.08 -7.59
N GLU A 100 -13.93 7.01 -7.38
CA GLU A 100 -13.96 8.29 -8.10
C GLU A 100 -12.90 9.26 -7.57
N GLN A 101 -12.49 9.09 -6.31
CA GLN A 101 -11.37 9.81 -5.70
C GLN A 101 -10.05 9.10 -6.03
N SER A 102 -9.63 9.19 -7.29
CA SER A 102 -8.44 8.51 -7.81
C SER A 102 -7.21 9.42 -7.89
N PHE A 103 -6.03 8.79 -7.96
CA PHE A 103 -4.75 9.46 -8.11
C PHE A 103 -3.77 8.63 -8.96
N ASN A 104 -2.78 9.33 -9.48
CA ASN A 104 -1.56 8.77 -10.05
C ASN A 104 -0.36 9.44 -9.38
N ILE A 105 0.59 8.67 -8.87
CA ILE A 105 1.75 9.19 -8.14
C ILE A 105 3.04 8.55 -8.63
N PHE A 106 4.03 9.40 -8.88
CA PHE A 106 5.34 9.02 -9.41
C PHE A 106 6.36 9.18 -8.30
N ILE A 107 7.08 8.11 -8.01
CA ILE A 107 8.09 8.08 -6.95
C ILE A 107 9.45 7.86 -7.58
N ASN A 108 10.34 8.85 -7.43
CA ASN A 108 11.74 8.70 -7.77
C ASN A 108 12.41 7.78 -6.74
N TYR A 109 12.73 6.54 -7.11
CA TYR A 109 13.25 5.56 -6.15
C TYR A 109 14.73 5.75 -5.79
N ASN A 110 15.47 6.61 -6.52
CA ASN A 110 16.83 6.97 -6.14
C ASN A 110 16.86 7.99 -5.01
N LYS A 111 15.89 8.92 -4.99
CA LYS A 111 15.73 9.95 -3.95
C LYS A 111 14.74 9.56 -2.86
N ASN A 112 13.90 8.57 -3.15
CA ASN A 112 12.75 8.20 -2.33
C ASN A 112 11.79 9.38 -2.09
N GLU A 113 11.51 10.13 -3.15
CA GLU A 113 10.71 11.36 -3.15
C GLU A 113 9.66 11.30 -4.26
N ILE A 114 8.59 12.07 -4.10
CA ILE A 114 7.58 12.24 -5.15
C ILE A 114 8.12 13.17 -6.22
N SER A 115 8.04 12.74 -7.47
CA SER A 115 8.34 13.59 -8.62
C SER A 115 7.08 14.21 -9.21
N GLU A 116 5.97 13.49 -9.19
CA GLU A 116 4.70 13.95 -9.76
C GLU A 116 3.50 13.35 -9.02
N LEU A 117 2.43 14.12 -8.87
CA LEU A 117 1.17 13.69 -8.29
C LEU A 117 0.00 14.29 -9.07
N GLY A 118 -0.77 13.41 -9.72
CA GLY A 118 -2.05 13.73 -10.34
C GLY A 118 -3.21 13.23 -9.48
N MET A 119 -4.31 13.98 -9.49
CA MET A 119 -5.51 13.70 -8.70
C MET A 119 -6.76 13.94 -9.52
N SER A 120 -7.80 13.14 -9.29
CA SER A 120 -9.12 13.40 -9.87
C SER A 120 -9.74 14.69 -9.31
N PRO A 121 -10.62 15.37 -10.08
CA PRO A 121 -11.39 16.51 -9.58
C PRO A 121 -12.15 16.20 -8.28
N GLU A 122 -12.70 14.99 -8.15
CA GLU A 122 -13.43 14.52 -6.98
C GLU A 122 -12.53 14.41 -5.76
N LEU A 123 -11.30 13.92 -5.94
CA LEU A 123 -10.30 13.86 -4.87
C LEU A 123 -9.87 15.27 -4.43
N ILE A 124 -9.60 16.16 -5.39
CA ILE A 124 -9.25 17.57 -5.11
C ILE A 124 -10.35 18.26 -4.29
N ALA A 125 -11.61 18.08 -4.68
CA ALA A 125 -12.75 18.64 -3.97
C ALA A 125 -12.84 18.08 -2.54
N ALA A 126 -12.64 16.78 -2.36
CA ALA A 126 -12.66 16.13 -1.04
C ALA A 126 -11.52 16.61 -0.13
N ILE A 127 -10.32 16.78 -0.66
CA ILE A 127 -9.15 17.32 0.06
C ILE A 127 -9.42 18.76 0.52
N ARG A 128 -9.95 19.61 -0.36
CA ARG A 128 -10.32 21.00 -0.03
C ARG A 128 -11.44 21.09 1.00
N ALA A 129 -12.43 20.20 0.93
CA ALA A 129 -13.50 20.13 1.92
C ALA A 129 -12.98 19.79 3.33
N LYS A 130 -11.82 19.12 3.44
CA LYS A 130 -11.11 18.88 4.70
C LYS A 130 -10.20 20.04 5.14
N GLY A 131 -10.02 21.07 4.29
CA GLY A 131 -9.21 22.26 4.60
C GLY A 131 -7.76 22.21 4.12
N TYR A 132 -7.41 21.29 3.21
CA TYR A 132 -6.06 21.20 2.62
C TYR A 132 -6.04 21.76 1.19
N GLU A 133 -4.91 22.31 0.74
CA GLU A 133 -4.71 22.72 -0.65
C GLU A 133 -3.70 21.79 -1.37
N PRO A 134 -4.14 20.99 -2.36
CA PRO A 134 -3.31 19.97 -3.00
C PRO A 134 -2.31 20.49 -4.05
N PHE A 135 -2.42 21.77 -4.43
CA PHE A 135 -1.53 22.41 -5.40
C PHE A 135 -0.98 23.69 -4.79
N ASP A 136 -0.21 23.57 -3.71
CA ASP A 136 0.52 24.73 -3.21
C ASP A 136 1.69 25.04 -4.14
N ASN A 137 1.81 26.31 -4.53
CA ASN A 137 2.79 26.83 -5.47
C ASN A 137 4.16 26.94 -4.79
N ARG A 138 4.87 25.83 -4.62
CA ARG A 138 6.28 25.83 -4.17
C ARG A 138 7.25 25.75 -5.35
#